data_AF-A0A0C3H2R5-F1
#
_entry.id   AF-A0A0C3H2R5-F1
#
_cell.length_a   1.000
_cell.length_b   1.000
_cell.length_c   1.000
_cell.angle_alpha   90.00
_cell.angle_beta   90.00
_cell.angle_gamma   90.00
#
_symmetry.space_group_name_H-M   'P 1'
#
loop_
_entity.id
_entity.type
_entity.pdbx_description
1 polymer ?
#
loop_
_entity_poly.entity_id
_entity_poly.type
_entity_poly.pdbx_seq_one_letter_code
_entity_poly.pdbx_strand_id
1 'polypeptide(L)' 'MNNLAVNWKSQGRHTDALALMKSCVLAMQRVIGFEHPHTQISMATLDEWS' A
#
# COMPACT_ATOMS: atom_id res chain seq x y z
N MET A 1 4.55 1.29 -6.74
CA MET A 1 3.21 1.79 -6.36
C MET A 1 3.19 2.42 -4.99
N ASN A 2 3.91 1.87 -3.99
CA ASN A 2 4.00 2.45 -2.63
C ASN A 2 4.39 3.95 -2.60
N ASN A 3 5.49 4.34 -3.25
CA ASN A 3 5.95 5.75 -3.27
C ASN A 3 4.92 6.72 -3.87
N LEU A 4 4.14 6.27 -4.87
CA LEU A 4 3.09 7.08 -5.48
C LEU A 4 1.91 7.27 -4.52
N ALA A 5 1.54 6.22 -3.78
CA ALA A 5 0.49 6.28 -2.78
C ALA A 5 0.88 7.25 -1.64
N VAL A 6 2.13 7.21 -1.17
CA VAL A 6 2.64 8.12 -0.14
C VAL A 6 2.59 9.57 -0.63
N ASN A 7 3.00 9.81 -1.88
CA ASN A 7 2.95 11.12 -2.48
C ASN A 7 1.50 11.64 -2.60
N TRP A 8 0.55 10.80 -3.04
CA TRP A 8 -0.87 11.18 -3.10
C TRP A 8 -1.46 11.47 -1.72
N LYS A 9 -1.08 10.72 -0.69
CA LYS A 9 -1.44 11.02 0.70
C LYS A 9 -0.96 12.42 1.11
N SER A 10 0.29 12.76 0.76
CA SER A 10 0.86 14.09 1.06
C SER A 10 0.20 15.23 0.28
N GLN A 11 -0.38 14.93 -0.89
CA GLN A 11 -1.16 15.89 -1.69
C GLN A 11 -2.62 16.02 -1.21
N GLY A 12 -3.01 15.41 -0.09
CA GLY A 12 -4.38 15.42 0.42
C GLY A 12 -5.35 14.46 -0.30
N ARG A 13 -4.86 13.68 -1.27
CA ARG A 13 -5.64 12.67 -2.01
C ARG A 13 -5.67 11.35 -1.24
N HIS A 14 -6.19 11.39 -0.02
CA HIS A 14 -6.16 10.27 0.92
C HIS A 14 -6.90 9.03 0.41
N THR A 15 -8.07 9.19 -0.20
CA THR A 15 -8.87 8.09 -0.74
C THR A 15 -8.17 7.38 -1.90
N ASP A 16 -7.62 8.14 -2.85
CA ASP A 16 -6.88 7.59 -3.98
C ASP A 16 -5.59 6.89 -3.53
N ALA A 17 -4.88 7.48 -2.57
CA ALA A 17 -3.70 6.89 -1.96
C ALA A 17 -4.01 5.55 -1.29
N LEU A 18 -5.10 5.49 -0.51
CA LEU A 18 -5.54 4.27 0.15
C LEU A 18 -5.93 3.18 -0.86
N ALA A 19 -6.68 3.53 -1.90
CA ALA A 19 -7.08 2.59 -2.95
C ALA A 19 -5.88 2.02 -3.72
N LEU A 20 -4.89 2.88 -4.03
CA LEU A 20 -3.66 2.46 -4.67
C LEU A 20 -2.82 1.56 -3.77
N MET A 21 -2.72 1.89 -2.48
CA MET A 21 -1.99 1.08 -1.50
C MET A 21 -2.64 -0.29 -1.32
N LYS A 22 -3.97 -0.37 -1.20
CA LYS A 22 -4.73 -1.64 -1.15
C LYS A 22 -4.43 -2.52 -2.36
N SER A 23 -4.47 -1.93 -3.57
CA SER A 23 -4.18 -2.65 -4.80
C SER A 23 -2.73 -3.17 -4.83
N CYS A 24 -1.78 -2.38 -4.32
CA CYS A 24 -0.38 -2.78 -4.20
C CYS A 24 -0.22 -4.00 -3.29
N VAL A 25 -0.79 -3.96 -2.08
CA VAL A 25 -0.76 -5.07 -1.11
C VAL A 25 -1.33 -6.34 -1.71
N LEU A 26 -2.50 -6.28 -2.35
CA LEU A 26 -3.14 -7.43 -2.98
C LEU A 26 -2.28 -8.03 -4.10
N ALA A 27 -1.65 -7.18 -4.91
CA ALA A 27 -0.74 -7.64 -5.96
C ALA A 27 0.50 -8.33 -5.37
N MET A 28 1.12 -7.76 -4.33
CA MET A 28 2.28 -8.37 -3.67
C MET A 28 1.92 -9.69 -3.00
N GLN A 29 0.78 -9.76 -2.31
CA GLN A 29 0.31 -11.00 -1.70
C GLN A 29 0.10 -12.11 -2.74
N ARG A 30 -0.38 -11.78 -3.94
CA ARG A 30 -0.58 -12.74 -5.03
C ARG A 30 0.74 -13.18 -5.70
N VAL A 31 1.69 -12.26 -5.88
CA VAL A 31 2.91 -12.52 -6.67
C VAL A 31 4.03 -13.13 -5.82
N ILE A 32 4.30 -12.55 -4.65
CA ILE A 32 5.44 -12.94 -3.80
C ILE A 32 5.00 -13.52 -2.45
N GLY A 33 3.70 -13.53 -2.16
CA GLY A 33 3.16 -14.12 -0.94
C GLY A 33 3.05 -13.15 0.24
N PHE A 34 2.33 -13.58 1.27
CA PHE A 34 2.08 -12.82 2.49
C PHE A 34 3.31 -12.71 3.40
N GLU A 35 4.14 -13.75 3.45
CA GLU A 35 5.34 -13.78 4.32
C GLU A 35 6.49 -12.93 3.80
N HIS A 36 6.40 -12.44 2.56
CA HIS A 36 7.46 -11.62 1.99
C HIS A 36 7.56 -10.29 2.74
N PRO A 37 8.76 -9.85 3.17
CA PRO A 37 8.95 -8.63 3.96
C PRO A 37 8.31 -7.39 3.34
N HIS A 38 8.37 -7.26 2.01
CA HIS A 38 7.75 -6.13 1.30
C HIS A 38 6.22 -6.12 1.37
N THR A 39 5.58 -7.30 1.36
CA THR A 39 4.13 -7.42 1.52
C THR A 39 3.73 -6.97 2.92
N GLN A 40 4.45 -7.45 3.95
CA GLN A 40 4.18 -7.08 5.34
C GLN A 40 4.37 -5.58 5.61
N ILE A 41 5.47 -4.98 5.13
CA ILE A 41 5.72 -3.53 5.29
C ILE A 41 4.59 -2.71 4.64
N SER A 42 4.15 -3.11 3.45
CA SER A 42 3.09 -2.37 2.74
C SER A 42 1.72 -2.57 3.39
N MET A 43 1.47 -3.73 4.00
CA MET A 43 0.28 -3.97 4.83
C MET A 43 0.28 -3.10 6.08
N ALA A 44 1.39 -3.04 6.81
CA ALA A 44 1.51 -2.16 7.97
C ALA A 44 1.31 -0.69 7.59
N THR A 45 1.87 -0.27 6.45
CA THR A 45 1.65 1.09 5.92
C THR A 45 0.19 1.35 5.57
N LEU A 46 -0.51 0.36 5.03
CA LEU A 46 -1.93 0.46 4.71
C LEU A 46 -2.81 0.54 5.97
N ASP A 47 -2.46 -0.23 7.01
CA ASP A 47 -3.15 -0.24 8.31
C ASP A 47 -3.01 1.11 9.04
N GLU A 48 -1.82 1.72 8.98
CA GLU A 48 -1.60 3.08 9.49
C GLU A 48 -2.44 4.16 8.76
N TRP A 49 -2.96 3.84 7.58
CA TRP A 49 -3.74 4.79 6.76
C TRP A 49 -5.25 4.56 6.82
N SER A 50 -5.70 3.45 7.42
CA SER A 50 -7.13 3.13 7.58
C SER A 50 -7.74 3.86 8.78
#